data_AF-A0A8T3P748-F1
#
_entry.id   AF-A0A8T3P748-F1
#
_cell.length_a   1.000
_cell.length_b   1.000
_cell.length_c   1.000
_cell.angle_alpha   90.00
_cell.angle_beta   90.00
_cell.angle_gamma   90.00
#
_symmetry.space_group_name_H-M   'P 1'
#
loop_
_entity.id
_entity.type
_entity.pdbx_description
1 polymer ?
#
loop_
_entity_poly.entity_id
_entity_poly.type
_entity_poly.pdbx_seq_one_letter_code
_entity_poly.pdbx_strand_id
1 'polypeptide(L)'
;KKMSQRQLAQQSGVDHSTISRLVRGDRTPSLGTATKLARGLREVNDEADTPQYFGNLSSHRSHPTARVEYALRADDLLAEPQVRQVMEYYLALRMRRLAVRNGNMMRPDARPSAMLQRMTNRN
;
A
#
# COMPACT_ATOMS: atom_id res chain seq x y z
N LYS A 1 -9.91 -7.73 1.47
CA LYS A 1 -10.08 -8.79 2.49
C LYS A 1 -11.57 -8.89 2.86
N LYS A 2 -12.11 -10.06 3.25
CA LYS A 2 -13.53 -10.21 3.66
C LYS A 2 -13.66 -10.11 5.19
N MET A 3 -14.64 -9.36 5.69
CA MET A 3 -14.95 -9.18 7.13
C MET A 3 -16.10 -10.10 7.53
N SER A 4 -16.02 -10.71 8.72
CA SER A 4 -17.14 -11.48 9.27
C SER A 4 -18.24 -10.55 9.81
N GLN A 5 -19.51 -10.97 9.70
CA GLN A 5 -20.64 -10.19 10.23
C GLN A 5 -20.54 -9.89 11.74
N ARG A 6 -19.84 -10.73 12.51
CA ARG A 6 -19.59 -10.50 13.95
C ARG A 6 -18.60 -9.35 14.16
N GLN A 7 -17.54 -9.30 13.34
CA GLN A 7 -16.60 -8.19 13.35
C GLN A 7 -17.27 -6.88 12.92
N LEU A 8 -18.12 -6.93 11.88
CA LEU A 8 -18.90 -5.76 11.46
C LEU A 8 -19.82 -5.27 12.58
N ALA A 9 -20.47 -6.18 13.29
CA ALA A 9 -21.36 -5.84 14.41
C ALA A 9 -20.61 -5.10 15.52
N GLN A 10 -19.48 -5.67 15.95
CA GLN A 10 -18.63 -5.09 16.99
C GLN A 10 -18.15 -3.69 16.63
N GLN A 11 -17.79 -3.48 15.36
CA GLN A 11 -17.20 -2.23 14.89
C GLN A 11 -18.23 -1.14 14.58
N SER A 12 -19.37 -1.51 13.99
CA SER A 12 -20.45 -0.56 13.68
C SER A 12 -21.34 -0.23 14.88
N GLY A 13 -21.21 -0.97 15.98
CA GLY A 13 -22.11 -0.87 17.13
C GLY A 13 -23.56 -1.27 16.80
N VAL A 14 -23.76 -2.09 15.76
CA VAL A 14 -25.05 -2.64 15.36
C VAL A 14 -25.10 -4.12 15.73
N ASP A 15 -26.22 -4.57 16.29
CA ASP A 15 -26.35 -5.96 16.70
C ASP A 15 -26.19 -6.96 15.54
N HIS A 16 -25.54 -8.09 15.82
CA HIS A 16 -25.26 -9.11 14.81
C HIS A 16 -26.55 -9.71 14.21
N SER A 17 -27.61 -9.88 15.01
CA SER A 17 -28.91 -10.38 14.53
C SER A 17 -29.61 -9.41 13.58
N THR A 18 -29.30 -8.11 13.68
CA THR A 18 -29.80 -7.08 12.77
C THR A 18 -29.08 -7.18 11.43
N ILE A 19 -27.75 -7.28 11.43
CA ILE A 19 -26.95 -7.45 10.20
C ILE A 19 -27.33 -8.73 9.46
N SER A 20 -27.54 -9.84 10.19
CA SER A 20 -27.94 -11.12 9.61
C SER A 20 -29.26 -11.02 8.83
N ARG A 21 -30.26 -10.32 9.39
CA ARG A 21 -31.56 -10.08 8.73
C ARG A 21 -31.45 -9.17 7.52
N LEU A 22 -30.58 -8.15 7.57
CA LEU A 22 -30.32 -7.27 6.43
C LEU A 22 -29.69 -8.02 5.26
N VAL A 23 -28.73 -8.92 5.52
CA VAL A 23 -28.05 -9.71 4.48
C VAL A 23 -29.02 -10.72 3.82
N ARG A 24 -29.99 -11.25 4.58
CA ARG A 24 -31.03 -12.14 4.06
C ARG A 24 -32.14 -11.41 3.28
N GLY A 25 -32.20 -10.08 3.38
CA GLY A 25 -33.22 -9.27 2.71
C GLY A 25 -34.55 -9.16 3.46
N ASP A 26 -34.63 -9.71 4.68
CA ASP A 26 -35.86 -9.75 5.49
C ASP A 26 -36.27 -8.37 6.02
N ARG A 27 -35.37 -7.37 5.94
CA ARG A 27 -35.59 -6.03 6.51
C ARG A 27 -34.85 -4.97 5.71
N THR A 28 -35.50 -3.82 5.53
CA THR A 28 -34.85 -2.59 5.05
C THR A 28 -34.23 -1.84 6.25
N PRO A 29 -32.95 -1.44 6.18
CA PRO A 29 -32.33 -0.71 7.28
C PRO A 29 -32.87 0.72 7.33
N SER A 30 -32.98 1.26 8.55
CA SER A 30 -33.15 2.71 8.69
C SER A 30 -31.88 3.44 8.26
N LEU A 31 -32.02 4.72 7.92
CA LEU A 31 -30.88 5.58 7.54
C LEU A 31 -29.78 5.56 8.60
N GLY A 32 -30.14 5.70 9.89
CA GLY A 32 -29.17 5.66 10.99
C GLY A 32 -28.43 4.33 11.12
N THR A 33 -29.10 3.20 10.86
CA THR A 33 -28.45 1.88 10.84
C THR A 33 -27.53 1.74 9.62
N ALA A 34 -27.96 2.23 8.45
CA ALA A 34 -27.14 2.23 7.24
C ALA A 34 -25.86 3.07 7.43
N THR A 35 -25.95 4.24 8.05
CA THR A 35 -24.79 5.09 8.34
C THR A 35 -23.80 4.44 9.30
N LYS A 36 -24.29 3.76 10.36
CA LYS A 36 -23.43 3.03 11.31
C LYS A 36 -22.68 1.87 10.65
N LEU A 37 -23.37 1.09 9.80
CA LEU A 37 -22.75 0.01 9.05
C LEU A 37 -21.74 0.52 8.02
N ALA A 38 -22.09 1.60 7.30
CA ALA A 38 -21.18 2.25 6.35
C ALA A 38 -19.90 2.74 7.06
N ARG A 39 -20.02 3.31 8.26
CA ARG A 39 -18.87 3.70 9.08
C ARG A 39 -18.01 2.51 9.49
N GLY A 40 -18.61 1.42 10.00
CA GLY A 40 -17.84 0.23 10.38
C GLY A 40 -17.12 -0.45 9.21
N LEU A 41 -17.73 -0.43 8.01
CA LEU A 41 -17.08 -0.88 6.78
C LEU A 41 -15.99 0.07 6.31
N ARG A 42 -16.21 1.39 6.46
CA ARG A 42 -15.19 2.39 6.14
C ARG A 42 -14.02 2.29 7.08
N GLU A 43 -14.20 2.08 8.38
CA GLU A 43 -13.11 1.99 9.37
C GLU A 43 -12.13 0.84 9.09
N VAL A 44 -12.57 -0.30 8.53
CA VAL A 44 -11.64 -1.35 8.03
C VAL A 44 -11.04 -1.04 6.69
N ASN A 45 -11.79 -0.34 5.83
CA ASN A 45 -11.15 0.27 4.69
C ASN A 45 -10.21 1.38 5.13
N ASP A 46 -10.37 2.04 6.28
CA ASP A 46 -9.61 3.20 6.72
C ASP A 46 -8.36 2.78 7.50
N GLU A 47 -8.42 1.66 8.22
CA GLU A 47 -7.26 0.87 8.68
C GLU A 47 -6.48 0.28 7.48
N ALA A 48 -7.10 0.23 6.29
CA ALA A 48 -6.47 -0.11 5.02
C ALA A 48 -6.26 1.08 4.05
N ASP A 49 -6.82 2.28 4.30
CA ASP A 49 -7.11 3.36 3.33
C ASP A 49 -8.03 4.46 3.95
N THR A 50 -7.51 5.27 4.89
CA THR A 50 -8.24 6.33 5.64
C THR A 50 -8.57 7.58 4.76
N PRO A 51 -9.61 8.40 5.06
CA PRO A 51 -10.26 9.30 4.09
C PRO A 51 -9.45 10.53 3.63
N GLN A 52 -9.16 10.51 2.34
CA GLN A 52 -8.97 11.52 1.26
C GLN A 52 -8.71 13.03 1.51
N TYR A 53 -8.86 13.61 2.70
CA TYR A 53 -8.42 14.99 2.94
C TYR A 53 -7.23 15.05 3.92
N PHE A 54 -7.29 14.27 4.99
CA PHE A 54 -6.11 13.97 5.84
C PHE A 54 -5.35 12.72 5.36
N GLY A 55 -6.03 11.83 4.62
CA GLY A 55 -5.42 10.70 3.94
C GLY A 55 -4.40 11.13 2.89
N ASN A 56 -4.60 12.26 2.21
CA ASN A 56 -3.66 12.73 1.19
C ASN A 56 -2.31 13.09 1.81
N LEU A 57 -2.24 13.90 2.87
CA LEU A 57 -0.98 14.27 3.53
C LEU A 57 -0.21 13.06 4.10
N SER A 58 -0.92 12.05 4.60
CA SER A 58 -0.33 10.82 5.17
C SER A 58 0.02 9.79 4.09
N SER A 59 -0.82 9.61 3.08
CA SER A 59 -0.56 8.76 1.90
C SER A 59 0.55 9.33 1.03
N HIS A 60 0.68 10.65 0.98
CA HIS A 60 1.83 11.32 0.42
C HIS A 60 3.12 10.85 1.12
N ARG A 61 3.14 10.78 2.45
CA ARG A 61 4.33 10.30 3.18
C ARG A 61 4.68 8.83 2.86
N SER A 62 3.71 7.98 2.55
CA SER A 62 3.94 6.56 2.18
C SER A 62 4.15 6.32 0.67
N HIS A 63 3.70 7.23 -0.20
CA HIS A 63 3.78 7.11 -1.66
C HIS A 63 4.58 8.26 -2.27
N PRO A 64 5.93 8.20 -2.25
CA PRO A 64 6.77 9.30 -2.72
C PRO A 64 6.66 9.58 -4.22
N THR A 65 6.09 8.70 -5.05
CA THR A 65 5.74 9.07 -6.44
C THR A 65 4.57 10.04 -6.49
N ALA A 66 3.47 9.72 -5.81
CA ALA A 66 2.27 10.56 -5.81
C ALA A 66 2.53 11.96 -5.25
N ARG A 67 3.46 12.08 -4.28
CA ARG A 67 3.90 13.39 -3.76
C ARG A 67 4.56 14.27 -4.80
N VAL A 68 5.49 13.69 -5.55
CA VAL A 68 6.25 14.43 -6.56
C VAL A 68 5.30 14.85 -7.66
N GLU A 69 4.44 13.94 -8.11
CA GLU A 69 3.43 14.24 -9.13
C GLU A 69 2.47 15.35 -8.69
N TYR A 70 1.96 15.29 -7.46
CA TYR A 70 1.10 16.32 -6.90
C TYR A 70 1.80 17.69 -6.81
N ALA A 71 3.04 17.72 -6.33
CA ALA A 71 3.83 18.95 -6.23
C ALA A 71 4.09 19.57 -7.61
N LEU A 72 4.38 18.76 -8.63
CA LEU A 72 4.58 19.22 -10.00
C LEU A 72 3.29 19.75 -10.63
N ARG A 73 2.13 19.14 -10.34
CA ARG A 73 0.83 19.63 -10.84
C ARG A 73 0.33 20.88 -10.13
N ALA A 74 0.81 21.15 -8.92
CA ALA A 74 0.47 22.36 -8.17
C ALA A 74 1.31 23.59 -8.60
N ASP A 75 2.28 23.39 -9.50
CA ASP A 75 3.08 24.47 -10.08
C ASP A 75 2.38 25.03 -11.32
N ASP A 76 1.82 26.23 -11.21
CA ASP A 76 1.10 26.89 -12.30
C ASP A 76 1.99 27.23 -13.51
N LEU A 77 3.32 27.19 -13.37
CA LEU A 77 4.26 27.38 -14.49
C LEU A 77 4.46 26.12 -15.33
N LEU A 78 3.99 24.96 -14.87
CA LEU A 78 4.15 23.67 -15.55
C LEU A 78 2.84 23.21 -16.18
N ALA A 79 2.85 23.03 -17.50
CA ALA A 79 1.79 22.35 -18.21
C ALA A 79 1.86 20.82 -18.02
N GLU A 80 0.73 20.12 -18.11
CA GLU A 80 0.66 18.65 -18.01
C GLU A 80 1.71 17.88 -18.85
N PRO A 81 2.05 18.26 -20.11
CA PRO A 81 3.14 17.58 -20.84
C PRO A 81 4.52 17.76 -20.18
N GLN A 82 4.81 18.92 -19.58
CA GLN A 82 6.06 19.19 -18.88
C GLN A 82 6.12 18.40 -17.56
N VAL A 83 5.01 18.33 -16.82
CA VAL A 83 4.87 17.48 -15.62
C VAL A 83 5.17 16.03 -15.98
N ARG A 84 4.60 15.51 -17.08
CA ARG A 84 4.85 14.15 -17.55
C ARG A 84 6.33 13.90 -17.84
N GLN A 85 6.99 14.82 -18.56
CA GLN A 85 8.41 14.71 -18.88
C GLN A 85 9.29 14.63 -17.61
N VAL A 86 9.01 15.47 -16.61
CA VAL A 86 9.75 15.45 -15.34
C VAL A 86 9.49 14.17 -14.56
N MET A 87 8.24 13.70 -14.55
CA MET A 87 7.85 12.45 -13.89
C MET A 87 8.52 11.22 -14.51
N GLU A 88 8.64 11.15 -15.83
CA GLU A 88 9.35 10.07 -16.52
C GLU A 88 10.81 9.97 -16.08
N TYR A 89 11.52 11.12 -16.06
CA TYR A 89 12.90 11.18 -15.59
C TYR A 89 13.02 10.75 -14.12
N TYR A 90 12.13 11.25 -13.27
CA TYR A 90 12.08 10.89 -11.85
C TYR A 90 11.86 9.39 -11.62
N LEU A 91 10.91 8.78 -12.33
CA LEU A 91 10.61 7.36 -12.24
C LEU A 91 11.80 6.50 -12.68
N ALA A 92 12.48 6.87 -13.77
CA ALA A 92 13.66 6.18 -14.24
C ALA A 92 14.79 6.19 -13.20
N LEU A 93 15.07 7.35 -12.59
CA LEU A 93 16.07 7.48 -11.52
C LEU A 93 15.71 6.64 -10.29
N ARG A 94 14.43 6.63 -9.90
CA ARG A 94 13.93 5.89 -8.75
C ARG A 94 14.03 4.38 -8.95
N MET A 95 13.65 3.87 -10.12
CA MET A 95 13.77 2.44 -10.47
C MET A 95 15.23 1.98 -10.46
N ARG A 96 16.15 2.80 -10.99
CA ARG A 96 17.58 2.50 -10.95
C ARG A 96 18.11 2.38 -9.52
N ARG A 97 17.73 3.29 -8.62
CA ARG A 97 18.15 3.23 -7.20
C ARG A 97 17.52 2.06 -6.45
N LEU A 98 16.27 1.71 -6.74
CA LEU A 98 15.62 0.53 -6.17
C LEU A 98 16.31 -0.76 -6.61
N ALA A 99 16.67 -0.87 -7.89
CA ALA A 99 17.44 -2.00 -8.41
C ALA A 99 18.81 -2.13 -7.73
N VAL A 100 19.54 -1.01 -7.52
CA VAL A 100 20.81 -1.02 -6.78
C VAL A 100 20.60 -1.45 -5.32
N ARG A 101 19.58 -0.92 -4.63
CA ARG A 101 19.28 -1.30 -3.25
C ARG A 101 18.92 -2.78 -3.11
N ASN A 102 18.13 -3.31 -4.03
CA ASN A 102 17.73 -4.73 -4.03
C ASN A 102 18.88 -5.64 -4.46
N GLY A 103 19.70 -5.21 -5.42
CA GLY A 103 20.92 -5.92 -5.82
C GLY A 103 21.97 -5.97 -4.71
N ASN A 104 22.01 -4.98 -3.82
CA ASN A 104 22.90 -4.96 -2.66
C ASN A 104 22.46 -5.91 -1.52
N MET A 105 21.21 -6.40 -1.53
CA MET A 105 20.76 -7.52 -0.68
C MET A 105 21.21 -8.89 -1.23
N MET A 106 21.69 -8.94 -2.47
CA MET A 106 22.23 -10.14 -3.13
C MET A 106 23.77 -10.09 -3.15
N ARG A 107 24.44 -9.72 -2.04
CA ARG A 107 25.88 -10.01 -1.90
C ARG A 107 26.00 -11.49 -1.51
N PRO A 108 26.60 -12.34 -2.36
CA PRO A 108 26.93 -13.70 -1.95
C PRO A 108 28.03 -13.60 -0.90
N ASP A 109 27.81 -14.18 0.27
CA ASP A 109 28.86 -14.32 1.26
C ASP A 109 30.06 -15.07 0.67
N ALA A 110 31.21 -14.42 0.84
CA ALA A 110 32.56 -14.92 1.02
C ALA A 110 32.95 -16.27 0.38
N ARG A 111 33.81 -16.19 -0.64
CA ARG A 111 34.83 -17.23 -0.87
C ARG A 111 35.89 -17.14 0.24
N PRO A 112 36.17 -18.19 1.02
CA PRO A 112 37.47 -18.32 1.65
C PRO A 112 38.46 -18.90 0.63
N SER A 113 39.44 -18.08 0.29
CA SER A 113 40.65 -18.46 -0.43
C SER A 113 41.45 -19.53 0.33
N ALA A 114 42.16 -20.35 -0.46
CA ALA A 114 43.28 -21.21 -0.08
C ALA A 114 42.97 -22.49 0.72
N MET A 115 42.87 -23.62 0.00
CA MET A 115 43.49 -24.86 0.47
C MET A 115 44.53 -25.32 -0.54
N LEU A 116 45.77 -25.28 -0.07
CA LEU A 116 46.98 -25.85 -0.66
C LEU A 116 46.73 -27.27 -1.20
N GLN A 117 47.15 -27.48 -2.45
CA GLN A 117 48.28 -28.36 -2.75
C GLN A 117 48.34 -29.70 -2.00
N ARG A 118 47.91 -30.78 -2.66
CA ARG A 118 48.67 -32.04 -2.75
C ARG A 118 47.96 -33.07 -3.64
N MET A 119 48.79 -33.89 -4.27
CA MET A 119 48.48 -35.15 -4.96
C MET A 119 48.12 -35.06 -6.46
N THR A 120 49.05 -34.52 -7.23
CA THR A 120 49.49 -35.18 -8.48
C THR A 120 50.95 -35.60 -8.28
N ASN A 121 51.15 -36.82 -7.75
CA ASN A 121 52.29 -37.69 -8.01
C ASN A 121 52.29 -38.85 -7.01
N ARG A 122 51.98 -40.05 -7.51
CA ARG A 122 52.72 -41.27 -7.18
C ARG A 122 52.44 -42.33 -8.24
N ASN A 123 53.56 -42.85 -8.75
CA ASN A 123 53.82 -44.08 -9.52
C ASN A 123 52.65 -45.04 -9.72
#